data_AF-A0A1Y0YLM8-F1
#
_entry.id   AF-A0A1Y0YLM8-F1
#
_cell.length_a   1.000
_cell.length_b   1.000
_cell.length_c   1.000
_cell.angle_alpha   90.00
_cell.angle_beta   90.00
_cell.angle_gamma   90.00
#
_symmetry.space_group_name_H-M   'P 1'
#
loop_
_entity.id
_entity.type
_entity.pdbx_description
1 polymer ?
#
loop_
_entity_poly.entity_id
_entity_poly.type
_entity_poly.pdbx_seq_one_letter_code
_entity_poly.pdbx_strand_id
1 'polypeptide(L)'
;MLEMINSIGAVAGFAGFIGIIILISLDGKDERGAYIQNKFFRVMFFLLTLGISAVIFTSSWVDLSFANYKNMVTLAFSLPYFIGFFILLGIRSRV
;
A
#
# COMPACT_ATOMS: atom_id res chain seq x y z
N MET A 1 -2.70 7.67 21.90
CA MET A 1 -1.62 6.78 21.39
C MET A 1 -2.00 6.13 20.07
N LEU A 2 -3.15 5.46 19.97
CA LEU A 2 -3.62 4.82 18.73
C LEU A 2 -3.78 5.83 17.56
N GLU A 3 -4.34 7.01 17.85
CA GLU A 3 -4.51 8.07 16.85
C GLU A 3 -3.17 8.57 16.30
N MET A 4 -2.16 8.74 17.17
CA MET A 4 -0.82 9.15 16.78
C MET A 4 -0.17 8.11 15.85
N ILE A 5 -0.32 6.81 16.16
CA ILE A 5 0.20 5.72 15.32
C ILE A 5 -0.50 5.74 13.95
N ASN A 6 -1.80 5.97 13.90
CA ASN A 6 -2.54 6.06 12.64
C ASN A 6 -2.12 7.28 11.81
N SER A 7 -1.90 8.43 12.44
CA SER A 7 -1.38 9.62 11.74
C SER A 7 0.00 9.38 11.15
N ILE A 8 0.91 8.75 11.92
CA ILE A 8 2.25 8.38 11.42
C ILE A 8 2.12 7.37 10.27
N GLY A 9 1.28 6.35 10.42
CA GLY A 9 1.02 5.36 9.38
C GLY A 9 0.47 5.99 8.10
N ALA A 10 -0.45 6.94 8.21
CA ALA A 10 -1.01 7.68 7.07
C ALA A 10 0.04 8.51 6.34
N VAL A 11 0.89 9.24 7.09
CA VAL A 11 2.00 10.00 6.51
C VAL A 11 3.02 9.09 5.84
N ALA A 12 3.37 7.96 6.47
CA ALA A 12 4.30 6.98 5.91
C ALA A 12 3.75 6.32 4.64
N GLY A 13 2.46 5.97 4.62
CA GLY A 13 1.77 5.45 3.45
C GLY A 13 1.74 6.46 2.30
N PHE A 14 1.47 7.73 2.60
CA PHE A 14 1.50 8.80 1.61
C PHE A 14 2.91 9.03 1.05
N ALA A 15 3.93 9.08 1.91
CA ALA A 15 5.32 9.18 1.49
C ALA A 15 5.74 7.97 0.62
N GLY A 16 5.33 6.76 1.00
CA GLY A 16 5.55 5.55 0.21
C GLY A 16 4.90 5.62 -1.18
N PHE A 17 3.66 6.13 -1.26
CA PHE A 17 2.97 6.36 -2.53
C PHE A 17 3.72 7.34 -3.44
N ILE A 18 4.13 8.50 -2.91
CA ILE A 18 4.93 9.48 -3.66
C ILE A 18 6.27 8.85 -4.11
N GLY A 19 6.94 8.10 -3.23
CA GLY A 19 8.16 7.39 -3.55
C GLY A 19 7.98 6.38 -4.68
N ILE A 20 6.89 5.60 -4.67
CA ILE A 20 6.55 4.68 -5.76
C ILE A 20 6.37 5.44 -7.09
N ILE A 21 5.64 6.55 -7.10
CA ILE A 21 5.44 7.36 -8.32
C ILE A 21 6.78 7.82 -8.88
N ILE A 22 7.63 8.38 -8.03
CA ILE A 22 8.96 8.87 -8.45
C ILE A 22 9.78 7.71 -9.02
N LEU A 23 9.85 6.59 -8.32
CA LEU A 23 10.62 5.42 -8.76
C LEU A 23 10.12 4.86 -10.10
N ILE A 24 8.80 4.72 -10.29
CA ILE A 24 8.22 4.24 -11.55
C ILE A 24 8.46 5.24 -12.68
N SER A 25 8.40 6.54 -12.40
CA SER A 25 8.66 7.58 -13.42
C SER A 25 10.12 7.61 -13.89
N LEU A 26 11.04 7.12 -13.04
CA LEU A 26 12.45 6.96 -13.38
C LEU A 26 12.73 5.66 -14.15
N ASP A 27 11.79 4.70 -14.15
CA ASP A 27 11.97 3.48 -14.93
C ASP A 27 11.76 3.79 -16.43
N GLY A 28 12.69 3.32 -17.25
CA GLY A 28 12.64 3.49 -18.70
C GLY A 28 11.43 2.79 -19.33
N LYS A 29 11.07 3.20 -20.55
CA LYS A 29 10.05 2.52 -21.37
C LYS A 29 10.58 1.25 -22.07
N ASP A 30 11.61 0.64 -21.51
CA ASP A 30 12.22 -0.57 -22.03
C ASP A 30 11.51 -1.83 -21.50
N GLU A 31 11.86 -3.00 -22.07
CA GLU A 31 11.25 -4.28 -21.66
C GLU A 31 11.48 -4.58 -20.18
N ARG A 32 12.62 -4.13 -19.62
CA ARG A 32 12.94 -4.28 -18.20
C ARG A 32 12.01 -3.45 -17.31
N GLY A 33 11.79 -2.18 -17.63
CA GLY A 33 10.84 -1.33 -16.92
C GLY A 33 9.43 -1.91 -16.95
N ALA A 34 8.98 -2.38 -18.12
CA ALA A 34 7.68 -3.03 -18.27
C ALA A 34 7.54 -4.30 -17.41
N TYR A 35 8.59 -5.13 -17.35
CA TYR A 35 8.62 -6.31 -16.49
C TYR A 35 8.53 -5.96 -15.00
N ILE A 36 9.33 -4.99 -14.53
CA ILE A 36 9.33 -4.53 -13.13
C ILE A 36 7.96 -4.00 -12.74
N GLN A 37 7.38 -3.12 -13.57
CA GLN A 37 6.06 -2.53 -13.33
C GLN A 37 4.96 -3.59 -13.28
N ASN A 38 4.94 -4.56 -14.21
CA ASN A 38 3.96 -5.65 -14.20
C ASN A 38 4.07 -6.53 -12.96
N LYS A 39 5.31 -6.88 -12.56
CA LYS A 39 5.55 -7.70 -11.37
C LYS A 39 5.12 -6.97 -10.10
N PHE A 40 5.46 -5.69 -10.00
CA PHE A 40 5.05 -4.82 -8.88
C PHE A 40 3.53 -4.65 -8.83
N PHE A 41 2.90 -4.32 -9.96
CA PHE A 41 1.45 -4.12 -10.06
C PHE A 41 0.67 -5.36 -9.61
N ARG A 42 1.09 -6.55 -10.06
CA ARG A 42 0.45 -7.81 -9.66
C ARG A 42 0.49 -8.00 -8.13
N VAL A 43 1.62 -7.72 -7.50
CA VAL A 43 1.76 -7.85 -6.03
C VAL A 43 0.91 -6.81 -5.31
N MET A 44 0.96 -5.54 -5.75
CA MET A 44 0.16 -4.45 -5.18
C MET A 44 -1.33 -4.69 -5.30
N PHE A 45 -1.79 -5.24 -6.43
CA PHE A 45 -3.19 -5.59 -6.63
C PHE A 45 -3.70 -6.55 -5.55
N PHE A 46 -2.96 -7.62 -5.27
CA PHE A 46 -3.35 -8.57 -4.22
C PHE A 46 -3.28 -7.95 -2.82
N LEU A 47 -2.25 -7.14 -2.53
CA LEU A 47 -2.13 -6.47 -1.22
C LEU A 47 -3.28 -5.50 -0.93
N LEU A 48 -3.60 -4.64 -1.89
CA LEU A 48 -4.70 -3.67 -1.77
C LEU A 48 -6.05 -4.38 -1.69
N THR A 49 -6.28 -5.39 -2.54
CA THR A 49 -7.52 -6.18 -2.52
C THR A 49 -7.69 -6.90 -1.19
N LEU A 50 -6.63 -7.53 -0.67
CA LEU A 50 -6.64 -8.18 0.64
C LEU A 50 -6.99 -7.18 1.76
N GLY A 51 -6.39 -5.98 1.73
CA GLY A 51 -6.67 -4.94 2.71
C GLY A 51 -8.14 -4.51 2.73
N ILE A 52 -8.71 -4.24 1.55
CA ILE A 52 -10.12 -3.86 1.42
C ILE A 52 -11.04 -5.03 1.82
N SER A 53 -10.77 -6.25 1.35
CA SER A 53 -11.55 -7.43 1.70
C SER A 53 -11.54 -7.70 3.20
N ALA A 54 -10.41 -7.49 3.88
CA ALA A 54 -10.32 -7.64 5.33
C ALA A 54 -11.17 -6.59 6.07
N VAL A 55 -11.19 -5.34 5.63
CA VAL A 55 -12.06 -4.30 6.20
C VAL A 55 -13.53 -4.66 6.02
N ILE A 56 -13.94 -5.09 4.82
CA ILE A 56 -15.32 -5.50 4.55
C ILE A 56 -15.71 -6.67 5.45
N PHE A 57 -14.89 -7.71 5.49
CA PHE A 57 -15.14 -8.91 6.28
C PHE A 57 -15.26 -8.60 7.78
N THR A 58 -14.36 -7.79 8.33
CA THR A 58 -14.42 -7.42 9.75
C THR A 58 -15.63 -6.55 10.08
N SER A 59 -15.97 -5.60 9.20
CA SER A 59 -17.12 -4.71 9.39
C SER A 59 -18.47 -5.41 9.30
N SER A 60 -18.56 -6.58 8.65
CA SER A 60 -19.82 -7.33 8.56
C SER A 60 -20.05 -8.29 9.73
N TRP A 61 -19.03 -8.56 10.55
CA TRP A 61 -19.12 -9.50 11.69
C TRP A 61 -19.12 -8.77 13.04
N VAL A 62 -18.64 -7.54 13.09
CA VAL A 62 -18.46 -6.77 14.32
C VAL A 62 -19.07 -5.39 14.14
N ASP A 63 -19.92 -4.99 15.09
CA ASP A 63 -20.38 -3.60 15.18
C ASP A 63 -19.21 -2.70 15.59
N LEU A 64 -18.70 -1.95 14.63
CA LEU A 64 -17.57 -1.04 14.81
C LEU A 64 -18.06 0.39 14.99
N SER A 65 -17.51 1.09 15.98
CA SER A 65 -17.67 2.53 16.07
C SER A 65 -17.07 3.21 14.83
N PHE A 66 -17.64 4.36 14.43
CA PHE A 66 -17.15 5.13 13.28
C PHE A 66 -15.65 5.45 13.37
N ALA A 67 -15.15 5.78 14.57
CA ALA A 67 -13.74 6.05 14.80
C ALA A 67 -12.85 4.83 14.49
N ASN A 68 -13.27 3.64 14.94
CA ASN A 68 -12.53 2.40 14.69
C ASN A 68 -12.56 2.03 13.21
N TYR A 69 -13.71 2.15 12.56
CA TYR A 69 -13.84 1.89 11.13
C TYR A 69 -12.93 2.81 10.29
N LYS A 70 -12.96 4.12 10.58
CA LYS A 70 -12.09 5.11 9.94
C LYS A 70 -10.60 4.76 10.10
N ASN A 71 -10.20 4.34 11.29
CA ASN A 71 -8.83 3.92 11.56
C ASN A 71 -8.44 2.68 10.76
N MET A 72 -9.31 1.68 10.69
CA MET A 72 -9.08 0.46 9.91
C MET A 72 -8.94 0.77 8.42
N VAL A 73 -9.80 1.61 7.86
CA VAL A 73 -9.71 2.05 6.46
C VAL A 73 -8.40 2.79 6.21
N THR A 74 -8.02 3.71 7.11
CA THR A 74 -6.78 4.49 6.98
C THR A 74 -5.56 3.57 6.93
N LEU A 75 -5.50 2.58 7.84
CA LEU A 75 -4.41 1.61 7.87
C LEU A 75 -4.43 0.68 6.66
N ALA A 76 -5.61 0.19 6.26
CA ALA A 76 -5.78 -0.71 5.12
C ALA A 76 -5.32 -0.08 3.80
N PHE A 77 -5.41 1.24 3.65
CA PHE A 77 -4.86 1.95 2.50
C PHE A 77 -3.38 2.32 2.67
N SER A 78 -2.96 2.75 3.86
CA SER A 78 -1.61 3.29 4.05
C SER A 78 -0.52 2.21 4.11
N LEU A 79 -0.80 1.08 4.76
CA LEU A 79 0.14 -0.03 4.91
C LEU A 79 0.57 -0.62 3.55
N PRO A 80 -0.34 -0.91 2.61
CA PRO A 80 0.05 -1.41 1.29
C PRO A 80 1.02 -0.50 0.53
N TYR A 81 0.87 0.83 0.59
CA TYR A 81 1.80 1.73 -0.08
C TYR A 81 3.17 1.80 0.61
N PHE A 82 3.18 1.78 1.94
CA PHE A 82 4.44 1.71 2.69
C PHE A 82 5.20 0.42 2.39
N ILE A 83 4.52 -0.73 2.48
CA ILE A 83 5.10 -2.05 2.15
C ILE A 83 5.47 -2.11 0.66
N GLY A 84 4.60 -1.60 -0.21
CA GLY A 84 4.78 -1.54 -1.65
C GLY A 84 6.06 -0.81 -2.05
N PHE A 85 6.39 0.27 -1.37
CA PHE A 85 7.64 0.99 -1.60
C PHE A 85 8.87 0.08 -1.43
N PHE A 86 8.95 -0.70 -0.33
CA PHE A 86 10.03 -1.64 -0.11
C PHE A 86 10.00 -2.83 -1.08
N ILE A 87 8.82 -3.30 -1.47
CA ILE A 87 8.66 -4.34 -2.50
C ILE A 87 9.24 -3.85 -3.82
N LEU A 88 8.93 -2.61 -4.24
CA LEU A 88 9.44 -2.03 -5.47
C LEU A 88 10.97 -1.94 -5.44
N LEU A 89 11.55 -1.45 -4.33
CA LEU A 89 13.00 -1.44 -4.14
C LEU A 89 13.62 -2.84 -4.26
N GLY A 90 13.00 -3.85 -3.63
CA GLY A 90 13.47 -5.24 -3.68
C GLY A 90 13.34 -5.90 -5.05
N ILE A 91 12.33 -5.52 -5.84
CA ILE A 91 12.21 -5.98 -7.24
C ILE A 91 13.32 -5.33 -8.08
N ARG A 92 13.51 -4.02 -7.95
CA ARG A 92 14.53 -3.26 -8.69
C ARG A 92 15.96 -3.72 -8.40
N SER A 93 16.24 -4.18 -7.19
CA SER A 93 17.58 -4.67 -6.82
C SER A 93 17.90 -6.07 -7.36
N ARG A 94 16.91 -6.82 -7.85
CA ARG A 94 17.05 -8.23 -8.28
C ARG A 94 16.97 -8.42 -9.80
N VAL A 95 16.47 -7.42 -10.51
CA VAL A 95 16.42 -7.34 -11.98
C VAL A 95 17.53 -6.42 -12.40
#